data_AF-A0A0F9KNQ4-F1
#
_entry.id   AF-A0A0F9KNQ4-F1
#
_cell.length_a   1.000
_cell.length_b   1.000
_cell.length_c   1.000
_cell.angle_alpha   90.00
_cell.angle_beta   90.00
_cell.angle_gamma   90.00
#
_symmetry.space_group_name_H-M   'P 1'
#
loop_
_entity.id
_entity.type
_entity.pdbx_description
1 polymer ?
#
loop_
_entity_poly.entity_id
_entity_poly.type
_entity_poly.pdbx_seq_one_letter_code
_entity_poly.pdbx_strand_id
1 'polypeptide(L)'
;MADGLARKGFDIDLVEGLASESDFLDAVRAARVECKDERGQSQTTGNVFVEYRDHGRPSGIATTVAEWWSARLADDVFVVIRTSLLRALVRKAYSDGRRTKGGDFNKYDGVLVPCTWLVAPEKALFPTQGEFEL
;
A
#
# COMPACT_ATOMS: atom_id res chain seq x y z
N MET A 1 -28.12 -31.07 9.51
CA MET A 1 -26.67 -30.80 9.41
C MET A 1 -26.25 -31.34 8.06
N ALA A 2 -25.74 -30.49 7.17
CA ALA A 2 -25.29 -30.97 5.86
C ALA A 2 -24.12 -31.94 6.08
N ASP A 3 -24.23 -33.11 5.48
CA ASP A 3 -23.21 -34.17 5.54
C ASP A 3 -22.02 -33.71 4.69
N GLY A 4 -21.22 -32.83 5.29
CA GLY A 4 -20.29 -31.93 4.60
C GLY A 4 -18.92 -32.55 4.44
N LEU A 5 -18.72 -33.34 3.38
CA LEU A 5 -17.39 -33.66 2.89
C LEU A 5 -16.74 -32.37 2.35
N ALA A 6 -16.00 -31.68 3.21
CA ALA A 6 -15.18 -30.55 2.79
C ALA A 6 -14.21 -31.00 1.68
N ARG A 7 -14.08 -30.17 0.63
CA ARG A 7 -13.17 -30.50 -0.49
C ARG A 7 -11.74 -30.68 0.02
N LYS A 8 -10.96 -31.56 -0.63
CA LYS A 8 -9.55 -31.73 -0.31
C LYS A 8 -8.83 -30.37 -0.39
N GLY A 9 -8.05 -30.03 0.64
CA GLY A 9 -7.37 -28.73 0.76
C GLY A 9 -8.18 -27.63 1.46
N PHE A 10 -9.45 -27.87 1.78
CA PHE A 10 -10.29 -26.91 2.53
C PHE A 10 -9.70 -26.58 3.92
N ASP A 11 -9.03 -27.54 4.54
CA ASP A 11 -8.29 -27.34 5.78
C ASP A 11 -7.15 -26.33 5.63
N ILE A 12 -6.43 -26.36 4.52
CA ILE A 12 -5.38 -25.37 4.20
C ILE A 12 -6.00 -24.00 3.92
N ASP A 13 -7.03 -23.94 3.08
CA ASP A 13 -7.74 -22.69 2.77
C ASP A 13 -8.34 -22.06 4.05
N LEU A 14 -8.81 -22.88 4.98
CA LEU A 14 -9.35 -22.44 6.27
C LEU A 14 -8.25 -21.84 7.15
N VAL A 15 -7.08 -22.46 7.21
CA VAL A 15 -5.92 -21.93 7.95
C VAL A 15 -5.44 -20.61 7.35
N GLU A 16 -5.35 -20.51 6.03
CA GLU A 16 -4.98 -19.26 5.33
C GLU A 16 -6.01 -18.14 5.55
N GLY A 17 -7.30 -18.49 5.49
CA GLY A 17 -8.40 -17.55 5.79
C GLY A 17 -8.33 -17.01 7.21
N LEU A 18 -8.12 -17.88 8.21
CA LEU A 18 -7.97 -17.47 9.61
C LEU A 18 -6.73 -16.60 9.85
N ALA A 19 -5.62 -16.89 9.18
CA ALA A 19 -4.42 -16.07 9.25
C ALA A 19 -4.64 -14.67 8.66
N SER A 20 -5.31 -14.58 7.50
CA SER A 20 -5.68 -13.31 6.86
C SER A 20 -6.60 -12.45 7.73
N GLU A 21 -7.60 -13.08 8.35
CA GLU A 21 -8.48 -12.39 9.31
C GLU A 21 -7.71 -11.89 10.54
N SER A 22 -6.75 -12.67 11.06
CA SER A 22 -5.87 -12.25 12.16
C SER A 22 -5.01 -11.05 11.76
N ASP A 23 -4.39 -11.07 10.57
CA ASP A 23 -3.58 -9.95 10.07
C ASP A 23 -4.40 -8.66 9.92
N PHE A 24 -5.64 -8.79 9.42
CA PHE A 24 -6.56 -7.65 9.33
C PHE A 24 -6.98 -7.14 10.72
N LEU A 25 -7.30 -8.05 11.65
CA LEU A 25 -7.61 -7.69 13.04
C LEU A 25 -6.42 -7.01 13.72
N ASP A 26 -5.20 -7.47 13.48
CA ASP A 26 -3.98 -6.86 14.01
C ASP A 26 -3.80 -5.45 13.45
N ALA A 27 -3.97 -5.28 12.13
CA ALA A 27 -3.93 -3.96 11.50
C ALA A 27 -4.97 -3.00 12.08
N VAL A 28 -6.20 -3.47 12.33
CA VAL A 28 -7.33 -2.59 12.73
C VAL A 28 -7.45 -2.40 14.24
N ARG A 29 -7.05 -3.38 15.07
CA ARG A 29 -7.26 -3.36 16.53
C ARG A 29 -5.99 -3.21 17.35
N ALA A 30 -4.87 -3.81 16.91
CA ALA A 30 -3.66 -3.90 17.73
C ALA A 30 -2.55 -2.93 17.28
N ALA A 31 -2.52 -2.56 16.00
CA ALA A 31 -1.43 -1.78 15.44
C ALA A 31 -1.70 -0.27 15.37
N ARG A 32 -0.62 0.51 15.34
CA ARG A 32 -0.66 1.93 14.97
C ARG A 32 -0.83 2.04 13.46
N VAL A 33 -2.00 2.49 13.00
CA VAL A 33 -2.28 2.78 11.59
C VAL A 33 -2.18 4.28 11.33
N GLU A 34 -1.43 4.67 10.31
CA GLU A 34 -1.52 6.04 9.75
C GLU A 34 -2.52 6.04 8.59
N CYS A 35 -3.60 6.81 8.71
CA CYS A 35 -4.64 6.90 7.68
C CYS A 35 -4.55 8.23 6.92
N LYS A 36 -4.57 8.17 5.59
CA LYS A 36 -4.56 9.31 4.68
C LYS A 36 -5.79 9.27 3.77
N ASP A 37 -6.35 10.44 3.51
CA ASP A 37 -7.45 10.60 2.55
C ASP A 37 -6.88 11.10 1.23
N GLU A 38 -6.81 10.21 0.25
CA GLU A 38 -6.24 10.48 -1.08
C GLU A 38 -7.34 10.56 -2.16
N ARG A 39 -8.61 10.68 -1.75
CA ARG A 39 -9.76 10.74 -2.67
C ARG A 39 -9.65 11.95 -3.61
N GLY A 40 -10.24 11.82 -4.78
CA GLY A 40 -10.15 12.83 -5.85
C GLY A 40 -8.86 12.71 -6.65
N GLN A 41 -7.71 13.09 -6.09
CA GLN A 41 -6.44 13.10 -6.83
C GLN A 41 -5.99 11.70 -7.26
N SER A 42 -6.15 10.71 -6.38
CA SER A 42 -5.82 9.32 -6.74
C SER A 42 -6.73 8.74 -7.82
N GLN A 43 -7.99 9.16 -7.86
CA GLN A 43 -8.96 8.74 -8.89
C GLN A 43 -8.67 9.41 -10.23
N THR A 44 -8.25 10.68 -10.22
CA THR A 44 -7.90 11.41 -11.45
C THR A 44 -6.56 10.95 -12.03
N THR A 45 -5.56 10.74 -11.18
CA THR A 45 -4.17 10.49 -11.63
C THR A 45 -3.78 9.01 -11.63
N GLY A 46 -4.52 8.15 -10.92
CA GLY A 46 -4.14 6.76 -10.69
C GLY A 46 -2.96 6.58 -9.72
N ASN A 47 -2.57 7.63 -8.98
CA ASN A 47 -1.44 7.59 -8.03
C ASN A 47 -1.85 8.08 -6.64
N VAL A 48 -1.21 7.55 -5.61
CA VAL A 48 -1.17 8.15 -4.27
C VAL A 48 0.11 8.95 -4.11
N PHE A 49 0.02 10.11 -3.45
CA PHE A 49 1.20 10.89 -3.09
C PHE A 49 1.72 10.41 -1.73
N VAL A 50 2.98 9.99 -1.68
CA VAL A 50 3.61 9.58 -0.42
C VAL A 50 4.74 10.55 -0.07
N GLU A 51 4.48 11.36 0.95
CA GLU A 51 5.44 12.31 1.52
C GLU A 51 6.59 11.59 2.23
N TYR A 52 7.82 12.07 2.03
CA TYR A 52 8.98 11.66 2.81
C TYR A 52 9.79 12.82 3.42
N ARG A 53 9.48 14.09 3.09
CA ARG A 53 10.26 15.26 3.55
C ARG A 53 9.46 16.57 3.56
N ASP A 54 9.64 17.36 4.63
CA ASP A 54 9.12 18.72 4.81
C ASP A 54 10.29 19.72 4.93
N HIS A 55 10.44 20.63 3.97
CA HIS A 55 11.52 21.63 3.94
C HIS A 55 12.92 21.07 4.24
N GLY A 56 13.30 19.98 3.59
CA GLY A 56 14.61 19.35 3.78
C GLY A 56 14.70 18.42 5.00
N ARG A 57 13.71 18.40 5.90
CA ARG A 57 13.68 17.52 7.08
C ARG A 57 12.84 16.27 6.81
N PRO A 58 13.32 15.07 7.22
CA PRO A 58 12.53 13.85 7.08
C PRO A 58 11.13 13.99 7.70
N SER A 59 10.11 13.49 7.01
CA SER A 59 8.72 13.50 7.46
C SER A 59 7.93 12.33 6.85
N GLY A 60 6.64 12.21 7.21
CA GLY A 60 5.73 11.23 6.62
C GLY A 60 6.28 9.80 6.68
N ILE A 61 6.35 9.13 5.53
CA ILE A 61 6.80 7.73 5.44
C ILE A 61 8.24 7.54 5.91
N ALA A 62 9.07 8.60 5.92
CA ALA A 62 10.44 8.50 6.41
C ALA A 62 10.49 8.32 7.93
N THR A 63 9.61 9.00 8.66
CA THR A 63 9.65 9.12 10.13
C THR A 63 8.51 8.39 10.86
N THR A 64 7.49 7.93 10.14
CA THR A 64 6.33 7.27 10.76
C THR A 64 6.74 6.01 11.53
N VAL A 65 6.15 5.85 12.71
CA VAL A 65 6.26 4.67 13.57
C VAL A 65 5.05 3.74 13.42
N ALA A 66 4.13 4.07 12.51
CA ALA A 66 2.99 3.22 12.19
C ALA A 66 3.46 1.92 11.53
N GLU A 67 2.94 0.80 12.00
CA GLU A 67 3.26 -0.52 11.44
C GLU A 67 2.51 -0.77 10.14
N TRP A 68 1.33 -0.16 10.04
CA TRP A 68 0.46 -0.17 8.87
C TRP A 68 0.16 1.25 8.43
N TRP A 69 -0.02 1.39 7.13
CA TRP A 69 -0.46 2.61 6.49
C TRP A 69 -1.75 2.34 5.73
N SER A 70 -2.65 3.31 5.72
CA SER A 70 -3.91 3.22 4.98
C SER A 70 -4.17 4.44 4.12
N ALA A 71 -4.66 4.19 2.90
CA ALA A 71 -5.21 5.22 2.02
C ALA A 71 -6.68 4.96 1.76
N ARG A 72 -7.50 6.00 1.95
CA ARG A 72 -8.84 6.06 1.38
C ARG A 72 -8.74 6.52 -0.08
N LEU A 73 -9.09 5.64 -1.01
CA LEU A 73 -9.03 5.90 -2.46
C LEU A 73 -10.40 6.30 -3.04
N ALA A 74 -11.50 5.87 -2.40
CA ALA A 74 -12.88 6.30 -2.70
C ALA A 74 -13.72 6.28 -1.42
N ASP A 75 -14.99 6.70 -1.50
CA ASP A 75 -15.84 6.89 -0.32
C ASP A 75 -15.87 5.67 0.60
N ASP A 76 -15.88 4.44 0.09
CA ASP A 76 -15.82 3.23 0.91
C ASP A 76 -14.70 2.27 0.50
N VAL A 77 -13.65 2.79 -0.16
CA VAL A 77 -12.52 1.98 -0.63
C VAL A 77 -11.26 2.40 0.09
N PHE A 78 -10.73 1.47 0.88
CA PHE A 78 -9.50 1.63 1.63
C PHE A 78 -8.49 0.56 1.20
N VAL A 79 -7.24 0.98 1.09
CA VAL A 79 -6.10 0.08 1.05
C VAL A 79 -5.41 0.14 2.40
N VAL A 80 -5.07 -1.02 2.96
CA VAL A 80 -4.24 -1.13 4.15
C VAL A 80 -2.99 -1.94 3.78
N ILE A 81 -1.82 -1.39 4.05
CA ILE A 81 -0.54 -1.93 3.62
C ILE A 81 0.48 -1.84 4.75
N ARG A 82 1.32 -2.87 4.89
CA ARG A 82 2.46 -2.80 5.83
C ARG A 82 3.34 -1.62 5.46
N THR A 83 3.69 -0.81 6.45
CA THR A 83 4.56 0.36 6.24
C THR A 83 5.91 -0.06 5.64
N SER A 84 6.43 -1.24 6.00
CA SER A 84 7.66 -1.79 5.42
C SER A 84 7.55 -2.05 3.91
N LEU A 85 6.43 -2.59 3.45
CA LEU A 85 6.16 -2.82 2.03
C LEU A 85 5.96 -1.50 1.29
N LEU A 86 5.20 -0.57 1.87
CA LEU A 86 5.04 0.77 1.30
C LEU A 86 6.39 1.49 1.17
N ARG A 87 7.29 1.38 2.15
CA ARG A 87 8.65 1.93 2.07
C ARG A 87 9.44 1.33 0.89
N ALA A 88 9.27 0.05 0.58
CA ALA A 88 9.91 -0.57 -0.59
C ALA A 88 9.36 0.04 -1.90
N LEU A 89 8.03 0.18 -2.02
CA LEU A 89 7.38 0.81 -3.18
C LEU A 89 7.79 2.28 -3.34
N VAL A 90 7.88 3.04 -2.24
CA VAL A 90 8.35 4.43 -2.25
C VAL A 90 9.79 4.53 -2.72
N ARG A 91 10.69 3.66 -2.25
CA ARG A 91 12.09 3.62 -2.71
C ARG A 91 12.17 3.30 -4.20
N LYS A 92 11.37 2.35 -4.68
CA LYS A 92 11.27 2.08 -6.13
C LYS A 92 10.80 3.32 -6.89
N ALA A 93 9.68 3.92 -6.50
CA ALA A 93 9.12 5.10 -7.15
C ALA A 93 10.13 6.27 -7.17
N TYR A 94 10.89 6.43 -6.09
CA TYR A 94 11.98 7.40 -6.01
C TYR A 94 13.07 7.13 -7.05
N SER A 95 13.56 5.88 -7.14
CA SER A 95 14.57 5.45 -8.11
C SER A 95 14.08 5.58 -9.55
N ASP A 96 12.80 5.30 -9.79
CA ASP A 96 12.13 5.46 -11.09
C ASP A 96 11.86 6.94 -11.45
N GLY A 97 12.33 7.88 -10.64
CA GLY A 97 12.23 9.31 -10.93
C GLY A 97 10.85 9.93 -10.68
N ARG A 98 9.91 9.22 -10.04
CA ARG A 98 8.52 9.67 -9.78
C ARG A 98 8.41 10.68 -8.62
N ARG A 99 9.44 11.50 -8.44
CA ARG A 99 9.54 12.50 -7.35
C ARG A 99 8.77 13.74 -7.76
N THR A 100 7.99 14.29 -6.83
CA THR A 100 7.24 15.53 -7.04
C THR A 100 7.10 16.31 -5.74
N LYS A 101 6.70 17.57 -5.85
CA LYS A 101 6.13 18.31 -4.72
C LYS A 101 4.65 18.02 -4.61
N GLY A 102 4.13 18.05 -3.39
CA GLY A 102 2.72 17.79 -3.10
C GLY A 102 2.29 18.28 -1.72
N GLY A 103 1.07 17.87 -1.34
CA GLY A 103 0.32 18.39 -0.20
C GLY A 103 0.00 19.88 -0.30
N ASP A 104 -0.50 20.46 0.78
CA ASP A 104 -0.95 21.85 0.77
C ASP A 104 0.19 22.80 0.39
N PHE A 105 -0.08 23.67 -0.58
CA PHE A 105 0.87 24.67 -1.10
C PHE A 105 2.18 24.10 -1.67
N ASN A 106 2.21 22.83 -2.11
CA ASN A 106 3.43 22.16 -2.61
C ASN A 106 4.60 22.18 -1.61
N LYS A 107 4.26 22.14 -0.32
CA LYS A 107 5.21 22.26 0.79
C LYS A 107 6.12 21.03 0.93
N TYR A 108 5.61 19.87 0.56
CA TYR A 108 6.23 18.58 0.86
C TYR A 108 6.91 17.97 -0.37
N ASP A 109 8.03 17.30 -0.15
CA ASP A 109 8.62 16.43 -1.17
C ASP A 109 8.11 15.00 -0.95
N GLY A 110 7.65 14.38 -2.04
CA GLY A 110 7.13 13.03 -2.02
C GLY A 110 7.37 12.31 -3.35
N VAL A 111 6.76 11.13 -3.45
CA VAL A 111 6.74 10.34 -4.68
C VAL A 111 5.31 9.97 -5.05
N LEU A 112 5.06 9.81 -6.35
CA LEU A 112 3.80 9.27 -6.85
C LEU A 112 3.90 7.76 -6.96
N VAL A 113 3.15 7.04 -6.11
CA VAL A 113 3.04 5.58 -6.14
C VAL A 113 1.77 5.21 -6.91
N PRO A 114 1.84 4.45 -8.01
CA PRO A 114 0.65 3.96 -8.70
C PRO A 114 -0.26 3.15 -7.78
N CYS A 115 -1.56 3.40 -7.82
CA CYS A 115 -2.53 2.59 -7.06
C CYS A 115 -2.43 1.10 -7.45
N THR A 116 -2.08 0.78 -8.70
CA THR A 116 -1.87 -0.59 -9.17
C THR A 116 -0.71 -1.29 -8.46
N TRP A 117 0.30 -0.57 -7.97
CA TRP A 117 1.39 -1.15 -7.19
C TRP A 117 0.94 -1.52 -5.77
N LEU A 118 -0.10 -0.88 -5.25
CA LEU A 118 -0.68 -1.24 -3.96
C LEU A 118 -1.50 -2.52 -4.04
N VAL A 119 -2.07 -2.82 -5.22
CA VAL A 119 -2.86 -4.04 -5.49
C VAL A 119 -1.96 -5.20 -5.92
N ALA A 120 -0.86 -4.91 -6.64
CA ALA A 120 0.08 -5.92 -7.14
C ALA A 120 1.54 -5.51 -6.85
N PRO A 121 1.96 -5.45 -5.57
CA PRO A 121 3.27 -4.96 -5.18
C PRO A 121 4.43 -5.79 -5.72
N GLU A 122 4.25 -7.12 -5.85
CA GLU A 122 5.28 -8.01 -6.38
C GLU A 122 5.60 -7.71 -7.84
N LYS A 123 4.60 -7.41 -8.67
CA LYS A 123 4.82 -7.02 -10.08
C LYS A 123 5.60 -5.72 -10.19
N ALA A 124 5.42 -4.81 -9.23
CA ALA A 124 6.17 -3.56 -9.19
C ALA A 124 7.62 -3.81 -8.73
N LEU A 125 7.82 -4.55 -7.64
CA LEU A 125 9.13 -4.74 -7.02
C LEU A 125 10.01 -5.74 -7.79
N PHE A 126 9.40 -6.74 -8.39
CA PHE A 126 10.06 -7.83 -9.10
C PHE A 126 9.40 -8.01 -10.48
N PRO A 127 9.59 -7.05 -11.40
CA PRO A 127 9.08 -7.19 -12.75
C PRO A 127 9.73 -8.43 -13.38
N THR A 128 8.91 -9.40 -13.82
CA THR A 128 9.39 -10.55 -14.57
C THR A 128 10.15 -10.05 -15.79
N GLN A 129 11.41 -10.49 -15.96
CA GLN A 129 12.15 -10.24 -17.20
C GLN A 129 11.47 -11.01 -18.33
N GLY A 130 10.68 -10.33 -19.15
CA GLY A 130 9.96 -10.99 -20.23
C GLY A 130 8.87 -10.12 -20.85
N GLU A 131 9.27 -9.05 -21.53
CA GLU A 131 8.58 -8.44 -22.67
C GLU A 131 9.57 -7.45 -23.31
N PHE A 132 10.72 -7.96 -23.75
CA PHE A 132 11.43 -7.32 -24.85
C PHE A 132 10.72 -7.79 -26.12
N GLU A 133 9.76 -7.00 -26.59
CA GLU A 133 9.34 -7.11 -27.98
C GLU A 133 10.55 -6.76 -28.86
N LEU A 134 10.86 -7.66 -29.79
CA LEU A 134 11.81 -7.47 -30.89
C LEU A 134 11.29 -6.44 -31.88
#